data_AF-A0A518E0H7-F1
#
_entry.id   AF-A0A518E0H7-F1
#
_cell.length_a   1.000
_cell.length_b   1.000
_cell.length_c   1.000
_cell.angle_alpha   90.00
_cell.angle_beta   90.00
_cell.angle_gamma   90.00
#
_symmetry.space_group_name_H-M   'P 1'
#
loop_
_entity.id
_entity.type
_entity.pdbx_description
1 polymer ?
#
loop_
_entity_poly.entity_id
_entity_poly.type
_entity_poly.pdbx_seq_one_letter_code
_entity_poly.pdbx_strand_id
1 'polypeptide(L)'
;MLFQTYYRLDPWKFEPPLKDFGAIQFDDPNQMFSLFMRYTHPFSEDEEPQVLVQTIHRKDDISDSVCAVFTGVAEIDWRLGGVNQDGFTSLPDAYRDFIVSLHGDMDRMASEIFNLVRWRMGIVGGPLRLQSLWSWMRWHDERKGEEVFDEHGFLNRQIVAGTFTLHMPEMQEADFGEECRSNVESLIQFQSKQPLYHDLFREAWQNQRDNPRSALVMGIAAAETGFKTALTDLNPSMSWIVENLQSPPLDRMLREYMAQLPARNQINGEVRRPPKNIISMIKKGIELRNKLVHGREETVTTEEVRLMLEAVRDLLYMLDYYRGYDWAIKRLSPEVAASLKEK
;
A
#
# COMPACT_ATOMS: atom_id res chain seq x y z
N MET A 1 -4.94 17.00 -21.60
CA MET A 1 -6.09 16.06 -21.59
C MET A 1 -6.12 15.37 -20.24
N LEU A 2 -7.31 15.03 -19.74
CA LEU A 2 -7.49 14.28 -18.50
C LEU A 2 -7.80 12.82 -18.83
N PHE A 3 -7.24 11.93 -18.03
CA PHE A 3 -7.48 10.49 -18.09
C PHE A 3 -7.93 9.97 -16.75
N GLN A 4 -8.87 9.04 -16.75
CA GLN A 4 -9.49 8.56 -15.55
C GLN A 4 -9.61 7.04 -15.54
N THR A 5 -9.31 6.43 -14.39
CA THR A 5 -9.61 5.02 -14.13
C THR A 5 -10.20 4.83 -12.73
N TYR A 6 -10.73 3.64 -12.47
CA TYR A 6 -11.45 3.29 -11.25
C TYR A 6 -11.04 1.90 -10.74
N TYR A 7 -11.12 1.73 -9.43
CA TYR A 7 -10.85 0.50 -8.72
C TYR A 7 -11.93 0.28 -7.67
N ARG A 8 -12.48 -0.94 -7.62
CA ARG A 8 -13.46 -1.34 -6.62
C ARG A 8 -12.79 -2.23 -5.59
N LEU A 9 -12.79 -1.79 -4.35
CA LEU A 9 -12.20 -2.50 -3.23
C LEU A 9 -13.30 -2.86 -2.24
N ASP A 10 -13.18 -4.07 -1.69
CA ASP A 10 -14.07 -4.56 -0.66
C ASP A 10 -13.51 -4.15 0.72
N PRO A 11 -14.26 -3.38 1.53
CA PRO A 11 -13.85 -2.93 2.86
C PRO A 11 -13.52 -4.10 3.81
N TRP A 12 -14.22 -5.23 3.67
CA TRP A 12 -14.08 -6.40 4.53
C TRP A 12 -12.74 -7.13 4.30
N LYS A 13 -12.08 -6.88 3.17
CA LYS A 13 -10.75 -7.44 2.86
C LYS A 13 -9.60 -6.68 3.53
N PHE A 14 -9.88 -5.58 4.22
CA PHE A 14 -8.90 -4.85 4.99
C PHE A 14 -8.87 -5.31 6.45
N GLU A 15 -7.67 -5.36 7.00
CA GLU A 15 -7.46 -5.60 8.43
C GLU A 15 -6.50 -4.51 8.92
N PRO A 16 -6.89 -3.69 9.92
CA PRO A 16 -8.28 -3.53 10.38
C PRO A 16 -9.26 -3.10 9.25
N PRO A 17 -10.58 -3.34 9.39
CA PRO A 17 -11.59 -2.89 8.44
C PRO A 17 -11.64 -1.37 8.40
N LEU A 18 -12.05 -0.84 7.24
CA LEU A 18 -12.19 0.60 7.06
C LEU A 18 -13.52 1.07 7.64
N LYS A 19 -13.48 2.12 8.45
CA LYS A 19 -14.67 2.84 8.89
C LYS A 19 -15.29 3.58 7.70
N ASP A 20 -16.60 3.84 7.75
CA ASP A 20 -17.25 4.72 6.79
C ASP A 20 -16.58 6.11 6.77
N PHE A 21 -16.18 6.57 5.59
CA PHE A 21 -15.57 7.89 5.38
C PHE A 21 -16.16 8.59 4.14
N GLY A 22 -16.13 9.93 4.15
CA GLY A 22 -16.57 10.76 3.02
C GLY A 22 -15.67 10.62 1.78
N ALA A 23 -15.86 11.48 0.77
CA ALA A 23 -14.90 11.53 -0.33
C ALA A 23 -13.58 12.17 0.16
N ILE A 24 -12.46 11.53 -0.18
CA ILE A 24 -11.10 11.99 0.14
C ILE A 24 -10.32 12.11 -1.16
N GLN A 25 -9.56 13.19 -1.31
CA GLN A 25 -8.70 13.43 -2.46
C GLN A 25 -7.26 13.62 -2.01
N PHE A 26 -6.34 12.98 -2.74
CA PHE A 26 -4.91 13.14 -2.64
C PHE A 26 -4.36 13.63 -3.97
N ASP A 27 -3.62 14.73 -3.95
CA ASP A 27 -3.03 15.31 -5.15
C ASP A 27 -1.51 15.17 -5.14
N ASP A 28 -0.95 14.64 -6.23
CA ASP A 28 0.46 14.72 -6.56
C ASP A 28 0.65 15.73 -7.70
N PRO A 29 0.92 17.02 -7.37
CA PRO A 29 1.09 18.05 -8.38
C PRO A 29 2.32 17.83 -9.25
N ASN A 30 3.35 17.10 -8.77
CA ASN A 30 4.55 16.83 -9.54
C ASN A 30 4.27 15.82 -10.66
N GLN A 31 3.34 14.90 -10.44
CA GLN A 31 2.89 13.92 -11.43
C GLN A 31 1.57 14.31 -12.11
N MET A 32 1.00 15.48 -11.77
CA MET A 32 -0.32 15.93 -12.21
C MET A 32 -1.40 14.84 -12.06
N PHE A 33 -1.37 14.17 -10.91
CA PHE A 33 -2.17 12.99 -10.63
C PHE A 33 -2.98 13.19 -9.35
N SER A 34 -4.27 12.87 -9.41
CA SER A 34 -5.18 12.93 -8.27
C SER A 34 -5.76 11.55 -8.01
N LEU A 35 -5.77 11.13 -6.76
CA LEU A 35 -6.43 9.90 -6.30
C LEU A 35 -7.59 10.27 -5.37
N PHE A 36 -8.77 9.79 -5.71
CA PHE A 36 -10.00 9.94 -4.95
C PHE A 36 -10.37 8.61 -4.32
N MET A 37 -10.72 8.62 -3.04
CA MET A 37 -11.24 7.46 -2.32
C MET A 37 -12.59 7.83 -1.74
N ARG A 38 -13.58 6.95 -1.90
CA ARG A 38 -14.90 7.13 -1.32
C ARG A 38 -15.43 5.81 -0.80
N TYR A 39 -16.00 5.84 0.39
CA TYR A 39 -16.85 4.76 0.86
C TYR A 39 -18.24 4.89 0.24
N THR A 40 -18.74 3.81 -0.35
CA THR A 40 -20.06 3.76 -0.98
C THR A 40 -20.91 2.72 -0.29
N HIS A 41 -22.02 3.15 0.28
CA HIS A 41 -23.08 2.27 0.76
C HIS A 41 -23.80 1.61 -0.42
N PRO A 42 -24.22 0.35 -0.26
CA PRO A 42 -24.99 -0.35 -1.27
C PRO A 42 -26.34 0.33 -1.51
N PHE A 43 -26.83 0.30 -2.76
CA PHE A 43 -28.14 0.86 -3.10
C PHE A 43 -29.29 -0.11 -2.81
N SER A 44 -29.00 -1.40 -2.67
CA SER A 44 -29.94 -2.49 -2.33
C SER A 44 -29.42 -3.35 -1.17
N GLU A 45 -30.32 -4.01 -0.44
CA GLU A 45 -29.96 -4.91 0.67
C GLU A 45 -29.03 -6.07 0.26
N ASP A 46 -28.96 -6.41 -1.04
CA ASP A 46 -28.11 -7.48 -1.58
C ASP A 46 -26.70 -7.03 -1.99
N GLU A 47 -26.41 -5.73 -1.96
CA GLU A 47 -25.07 -5.21 -2.33
C GLU A 47 -24.20 -5.03 -1.08
N GLU A 48 -22.91 -5.35 -1.19
CA GLU A 48 -21.94 -5.08 -0.12
C GLU A 48 -21.36 -3.67 -0.26
N PRO A 49 -21.08 -2.96 0.85
CA PRO A 49 -20.38 -1.69 0.83
C PRO A 49 -19.01 -1.83 0.17
N GLN A 50 -18.56 -0.75 -0.45
CA GLN A 50 -17.34 -0.73 -1.26
C GLN A 50 -16.52 0.52 -0.99
N VAL A 51 -15.20 0.40 -1.14
CA VAL A 51 -14.34 1.55 -1.35
C VAL A 51 -14.10 1.71 -2.85
N LEU A 52 -14.61 2.80 -3.40
CA LEU A 52 -14.30 3.23 -4.75
C LEU A 52 -13.02 4.06 -4.70
N VAL A 53 -12.00 3.62 -5.43
CA VAL A 53 -10.82 4.43 -5.73
C VAL A 53 -10.93 4.90 -7.16
N GLN A 54 -10.72 6.17 -7.40
CA GLN A 54 -10.71 6.78 -8.72
C GLN A 54 -9.43 7.56 -8.86
N THR A 55 -8.87 7.59 -10.07
CA THR A 55 -7.67 8.37 -10.33
C THR A 55 -7.86 9.24 -11.55
N ILE A 56 -7.29 10.43 -11.51
CA ILE A 56 -7.28 11.38 -12.61
C ILE A 56 -5.83 11.75 -12.90
N HIS A 57 -5.42 11.61 -14.15
CA HIS A 57 -4.08 11.97 -14.61
C HIS A 57 -4.21 12.99 -15.73
N ARG A 58 -3.61 14.15 -15.52
CA ARG A 58 -3.49 15.15 -16.59
C ARG A 58 -2.24 14.89 -17.40
N LYS A 59 -2.41 14.80 -18.72
CA LYS A 59 -1.34 14.66 -19.69
C LYS A 59 -1.39 15.81 -20.68
N ASP A 60 -0.32 16.59 -20.70
CA ASP A 60 -0.15 17.73 -21.60
C ASP A 60 0.83 17.40 -22.75
N ASP A 61 1.62 16.33 -22.61
CA ASP A 61 2.65 15.85 -23.52
C ASP A 61 2.16 14.73 -24.46
N ILE A 62 1.03 14.95 -25.15
CA ILE A 62 0.43 13.96 -26.05
C ILE A 62 0.76 14.30 -27.49
N SER A 63 1.33 13.34 -28.23
CA SER A 63 1.63 13.54 -29.65
C SER A 63 0.38 13.79 -30.50
N ASP A 64 0.52 14.53 -31.60
CA ASP A 64 -0.59 14.88 -32.48
C ASP A 64 -1.29 13.65 -33.07
N SER A 65 -0.52 12.59 -33.40
CA SER A 65 -1.05 11.34 -33.95
C SER A 65 -1.94 10.61 -32.94
N VAL A 66 -1.59 10.66 -31.66
CA VAL A 66 -2.39 10.10 -30.56
C VAL A 66 -3.60 11.00 -30.29
N CYS A 67 -3.43 12.32 -30.28
CA CYS A 67 -4.52 13.27 -30.12
C CYS A 67 -5.61 13.09 -31.19
N ALA A 68 -5.21 12.85 -32.45
CA ALA A 68 -6.14 12.65 -33.57
C ALA A 68 -7.11 11.49 -33.34
N VAL A 69 -6.69 10.45 -32.61
CA VAL A 69 -7.54 9.32 -32.21
C VAL A 69 -8.61 9.77 -31.21
N PHE A 70 -8.21 10.47 -30.14
CA PHE A 70 -9.13 10.94 -29.10
C PHE A 70 -10.12 11.99 -29.58
N THR A 71 -9.73 12.82 -30.55
CA THR A 71 -10.59 13.87 -31.12
C THR A 71 -11.51 13.36 -32.22
N GLY A 72 -11.43 12.07 -32.58
CA GLY A 72 -12.25 11.47 -33.65
C GLY A 72 -11.86 11.95 -35.06
N VAL A 73 -10.66 12.50 -35.21
CA VAL A 73 -10.12 12.97 -36.51
C VAL A 73 -9.52 11.80 -37.29
N ALA A 74 -9.08 10.75 -36.59
CA ALA A 74 -8.65 9.50 -37.21
C ALA A 74 -9.85 8.64 -37.62
N GLU A 75 -9.90 8.20 -38.88
CA GLU A 75 -10.83 7.14 -39.32
C GLU A 75 -10.38 5.80 -38.72
N ILE A 76 -10.97 5.44 -37.58
CA ILE A 76 -10.70 4.16 -36.92
C ILE A 76 -11.90 3.24 -37.15
N ASP A 77 -11.65 2.05 -37.68
CA ASP A 77 -12.68 1.02 -37.77
C ASP A 77 -12.88 0.36 -36.40
N TRP A 78 -13.87 0.87 -35.66
CA TRP A 78 -14.29 0.34 -34.36
C TRP A 78 -15.12 -0.95 -34.46
N ARG A 79 -15.35 -1.49 -35.67
CA ARG A 79 -16.11 -2.74 -35.86
C ARG A 79 -15.27 -3.92 -35.37
N LEU A 80 -15.46 -4.20 -34.08
CA LEU A 80 -15.19 -5.43 -33.36
C LEU A 80 -14.78 -6.61 -34.25
N GLY A 81 -13.52 -7.04 -34.05
CA GLY A 81 -13.13 -8.41 -34.31
C GLY A 81 -14.11 -9.37 -33.65
N GLY A 82 -14.36 -10.50 -34.31
CA GLY A 82 -15.20 -11.56 -33.75
C GLY A 82 -14.72 -12.03 -32.39
N VAL A 83 -15.52 -12.87 -31.73
CA VAL A 83 -15.45 -13.35 -30.33
C VAL A 83 -14.06 -13.82 -29.81
N ASN A 84 -13.01 -13.86 -30.63
CA ASN A 84 -11.63 -14.22 -30.26
C ASN A 84 -10.53 -13.34 -30.87
N GLN A 85 -10.82 -12.09 -31.28
CA GLN A 85 -9.79 -11.14 -31.71
C GLN A 85 -9.78 -9.93 -30.78
N ASP A 86 -8.68 -9.76 -30.05
CA ASP A 86 -8.41 -8.55 -29.30
C ASP A 86 -8.47 -7.36 -30.27
N GLY A 87 -9.58 -6.61 -30.24
CA GLY A 87 -9.82 -5.40 -31.03
C GLY A 87 -8.79 -4.28 -30.81
N PHE A 88 -7.75 -4.57 -30.04
CA PHE A 88 -6.57 -3.75 -29.84
C PHE A 88 -5.64 -3.78 -31.05
N THR A 89 -5.58 -4.88 -31.82
CA THR A 89 -4.62 -5.04 -32.95
C THR A 89 -4.84 -4.07 -34.11
N SER A 90 -6.05 -3.54 -34.29
CA SER A 90 -6.40 -2.58 -35.35
C SER A 90 -6.09 -1.11 -35.02
N LEU A 91 -5.66 -0.81 -33.80
CA LEU A 91 -5.35 0.56 -33.38
C LEU A 91 -3.95 0.99 -33.86
N PRO A 92 -3.74 2.28 -34.18
CA PRO A 92 -2.42 2.82 -34.49
C PRO A 92 -1.41 2.53 -33.36
N ASP A 93 -0.21 2.07 -33.69
CA ASP A 93 0.79 1.66 -32.71
C ASP A 93 1.13 2.77 -31.71
N ALA A 94 1.27 4.01 -32.17
CA ALA A 94 1.52 5.16 -31.31
C ALA A 94 0.40 5.37 -30.25
N TYR A 95 -0.86 5.12 -30.61
CA TYR A 95 -1.98 5.20 -29.68
C TYR A 95 -1.99 4.04 -28.70
N ARG A 96 -1.76 2.82 -29.21
CA ARG A 96 -1.69 1.60 -28.41
C ARG A 96 -0.61 1.71 -27.34
N ASP A 97 0.61 2.06 -27.74
CA ASP A 97 1.76 2.21 -26.84
C ASP A 97 1.51 3.30 -25.80
N PHE A 98 0.92 4.43 -26.23
CA PHE A 98 0.53 5.51 -25.33
C PHE A 98 -0.48 5.04 -24.28
N ILE A 99 -1.58 4.38 -24.67
CA ILE A 99 -2.62 3.92 -23.75
C ILE A 99 -2.09 2.88 -22.77
N VAL A 100 -1.31 1.91 -23.26
CA VAL A 100 -0.72 0.86 -22.41
C VAL A 100 0.24 1.47 -21.39
N SER A 101 1.12 2.39 -21.83
CA SER A 101 2.04 3.08 -20.94
C SER A 101 1.29 3.94 -19.92
N LEU A 102 0.33 4.75 -20.37
CA LEU A 102 -0.46 5.63 -19.52
C LEU A 102 -1.23 4.85 -18.45
N HIS A 103 -1.88 3.76 -18.84
CA HIS A 103 -2.60 2.90 -17.92
C HIS A 103 -1.66 2.27 -16.88
N GLY A 104 -0.51 1.76 -17.31
CA GLY A 104 0.52 1.25 -16.39
C GLY A 104 1.02 2.30 -15.40
N ASP A 105 1.22 3.53 -15.85
CA ASP A 105 1.58 4.66 -15.00
C ASP A 105 0.48 5.02 -14.00
N MET A 106 -0.78 5.06 -14.44
CA MET A 106 -1.91 5.33 -13.56
C MET A 106 -2.06 4.26 -12.47
N ASP A 107 -2.03 2.97 -12.83
CA ASP A 107 -2.09 1.86 -11.87
C ASP A 107 -0.91 1.89 -10.87
N ARG A 108 0.28 2.24 -11.35
CA ARG A 108 1.47 2.42 -10.49
C ARG A 108 1.27 3.57 -9.51
N MET A 109 0.91 4.77 -9.98
CA MET A 109 0.72 5.93 -9.12
C MET A 109 -0.42 5.72 -8.13
N ALA A 110 -1.52 5.10 -8.57
CA ALA A 110 -2.63 4.72 -7.71
C ALA A 110 -2.15 3.81 -6.58
N SER A 111 -1.38 2.78 -6.93
CA SER A 111 -0.82 1.84 -5.96
C SER A 111 0.16 2.52 -5.00
N GLU A 112 0.99 3.45 -5.48
CA GLU A 112 1.96 4.19 -4.65
C GLU A 112 1.25 5.04 -3.59
N ILE A 113 0.25 5.84 -3.96
CA ILE A 113 -0.53 6.64 -3.01
C ILE A 113 -1.33 5.74 -2.07
N PHE A 114 -1.97 4.70 -2.60
CA PHE A 114 -2.75 3.76 -1.79
C PHE A 114 -1.87 3.00 -0.77
N ASN A 115 -0.62 2.71 -1.12
CA ASN A 115 0.36 2.13 -0.20
C ASN A 115 0.70 3.09 0.95
N LEU A 116 0.91 4.38 0.68
CA LEU A 116 1.14 5.37 1.72
C LEU A 116 -0.03 5.44 2.70
N VAL A 117 -1.26 5.44 2.16
CA VAL A 117 -2.49 5.37 2.94
C VAL A 117 -2.49 4.13 3.84
N ARG A 118 -2.25 2.94 3.29
CA ARG A 118 -2.25 1.69 4.07
C ARG A 118 -1.19 1.69 5.17
N TRP A 119 0.02 2.10 4.83
CA TRP A 119 1.13 2.20 5.77
C TRP A 119 0.83 3.15 6.93
N ARG A 120 0.33 4.36 6.61
CA ARG A 120 -0.09 5.35 7.60
C ARG A 120 -1.19 4.81 8.53
N MET A 121 -2.05 3.96 7.99
CA MET A 121 -3.25 3.47 8.67
C MET A 121 -3.08 2.17 9.42
N GLY A 122 -1.99 1.43 9.23
CA GLY A 122 -1.89 0.08 9.83
C GLY A 122 -2.61 -1.00 9.04
N ILE A 123 -3.02 -0.71 7.81
CA ILE A 123 -3.84 -1.62 7.00
C ILE A 123 -2.92 -2.64 6.32
N VAL A 124 -3.16 -3.90 6.62
CA VAL A 124 -2.34 -5.02 6.13
C VAL A 124 -3.04 -5.87 5.07
N GLY A 125 -4.36 -5.72 4.94
CA GLY A 125 -5.18 -6.38 3.93
C GLY A 125 -5.31 -5.64 2.59
N GLY A 126 -6.30 -6.04 1.81
CA GLY A 126 -6.60 -5.53 0.46
C GLY A 126 -5.66 -6.07 -0.63
N PRO A 127 -5.81 -5.62 -1.89
CA PRO A 127 -4.97 -6.09 -2.98
C PRO A 127 -3.52 -5.59 -2.85
N LEU A 128 -2.53 -6.37 -3.31
CA LEU A 128 -1.13 -5.92 -3.31
C LEU A 128 -0.90 -4.72 -4.23
N ARG A 129 -1.65 -4.66 -5.34
CA ARG A 129 -1.60 -3.58 -6.32
C ARG A 129 -3.00 -3.24 -6.78
N LEU A 130 -3.22 -1.97 -7.09
CA LEU A 130 -4.41 -1.52 -7.80
C LEU A 130 -4.19 -1.79 -9.28
N GLN A 131 -5.12 -2.53 -9.87
CA GLN A 131 -5.13 -2.84 -11.30
C GLN A 131 -6.51 -2.54 -11.83
N SER A 132 -6.54 -1.80 -12.92
CA SER A 132 -7.77 -1.51 -13.65
C SER A 132 -7.76 -2.19 -15.02
N LEU A 133 -8.92 -2.24 -15.67
CA LEU A 133 -9.00 -2.67 -17.06
C LEU A 133 -8.85 -1.44 -17.94
N TRP A 134 -7.93 -1.48 -18.90
CA TRP A 134 -7.69 -0.37 -19.84
C TRP A 134 -8.94 -0.01 -20.64
N SER A 135 -9.84 -0.96 -20.88
CA SER A 135 -11.13 -0.73 -21.54
C SER A 135 -12.10 0.13 -20.73
N TRP A 136 -11.82 0.37 -19.44
CA TRP A 136 -12.62 1.22 -18.55
C TRP A 136 -12.00 2.61 -18.35
N MET A 137 -10.85 2.87 -18.95
CA MET A 137 -10.22 4.19 -18.90
C MET A 137 -11.06 5.20 -19.69
N ARG A 138 -11.39 6.32 -19.05
CA ARG A 138 -12.11 7.44 -19.65
C ARG A 138 -11.15 8.59 -19.90
N TRP A 139 -11.48 9.47 -20.84
CA TRP A 139 -10.69 10.67 -21.13
C TRP A 139 -11.55 11.89 -21.38
N HIS A 140 -10.97 13.05 -21.17
CA HIS A 140 -11.58 14.34 -21.48
C HIS A 140 -10.56 15.34 -22.04
N ASP A 141 -11.00 16.12 -23.02
CA ASP A 141 -10.21 17.22 -23.58
C ASP A 141 -10.67 18.55 -22.97
N GLU A 142 -9.94 19.01 -21.94
CA GLU A 142 -10.22 20.26 -21.21
C GLU A 142 -10.26 21.50 -22.13
N ARG A 143 -9.66 21.44 -23.32
CA ARG A 143 -9.71 22.54 -24.30
C ARG A 143 -11.13 22.80 -24.83
N LYS A 144 -12.05 21.84 -24.68
CA LYS A 144 -13.44 21.98 -25.10
C LYS A 144 -14.30 22.79 -24.12
N GLY A 145 -13.80 23.09 -22.92
CA GLY A 145 -14.45 23.99 -21.95
C GLY A 145 -15.73 23.44 -21.30
N GLU A 146 -16.00 22.14 -21.40
CA GLU A 146 -17.12 21.48 -20.71
C GLU A 146 -16.73 21.19 -19.26
N GLU A 147 -17.57 21.53 -18.29
CA GLU A 147 -17.35 21.10 -16.90
C GLU A 147 -17.48 19.59 -16.81
N VAL A 148 -16.39 18.93 -16.44
CA VAL A 148 -16.34 17.47 -16.27
C VAL A 148 -16.31 17.03 -14.82
N PHE A 149 -16.28 17.96 -13.88
CA PHE A 149 -16.17 17.68 -12.45
C PHE A 149 -17.44 18.11 -11.69
N ASP A 150 -17.92 17.27 -10.77
CA ASP A 150 -18.81 17.64 -9.68
C ASP A 150 -18.08 17.53 -8.33
N GLU A 151 -18.79 17.80 -7.23
CA GLU A 151 -18.26 17.68 -5.84
C GLU A 151 -17.81 16.25 -5.45
N HIS A 152 -17.98 15.28 -6.35
CA HIS A 152 -17.62 13.88 -6.19
C HIS A 152 -16.63 13.37 -7.25
N GLY A 153 -16.15 14.21 -8.17
CA GLY A 153 -15.23 13.82 -9.24
C GLY A 153 -15.85 13.92 -10.65
N PHE A 154 -15.52 13.01 -11.56
CA PHE A 154 -15.95 13.11 -12.97
C PHE A 154 -17.45 12.79 -13.15
N LEU A 155 -18.14 13.52 -14.04
CA LEU A 155 -19.57 13.34 -14.35
C LEU A 155 -19.97 11.86 -14.54
N ASN A 156 -20.92 11.47 -13.70
CA ASN A 156 -21.29 10.12 -13.28
C ASN A 156 -21.97 9.26 -14.37
N ARG A 157 -21.68 7.94 -14.41
CA ARG A 157 -22.65 6.80 -14.49
C ARG A 157 -21.99 5.44 -14.84
N GLN A 158 -22.35 4.45 -14.03
CA GLN A 158 -22.15 2.99 -14.10
C GLN A 158 -20.72 2.43 -13.97
N ILE A 159 -20.54 1.65 -12.91
CA ILE A 159 -19.39 0.76 -12.67
C ILE A 159 -19.96 -0.67 -12.57
N VAL A 160 -19.40 -1.60 -13.34
CA VAL A 160 -19.80 -3.02 -13.39
C VAL A 160 -18.99 -3.83 -12.37
N ALA A 161 -19.64 -4.82 -11.75
CA ALA A 161 -19.21 -5.58 -10.59
C ALA A 161 -17.85 -6.29 -10.71
N GLY A 162 -17.13 -6.38 -9.58
CA GLY A 162 -15.82 -7.05 -9.44
C GLY A 162 -15.64 -7.73 -8.07
N THR A 163 -14.76 -8.75 -8.04
CA THR A 163 -14.87 -10.07 -7.39
C THR A 163 -14.70 -10.18 -5.86
N PHE A 164 -15.45 -11.13 -5.28
CA PHE A 164 -15.59 -11.48 -3.87
C PHE A 164 -14.44 -12.31 -3.28
N THR A 165 -14.25 -12.19 -1.96
CA THR A 165 -13.62 -13.24 -1.13
C THR A 165 -14.08 -13.05 0.32
N LEU A 166 -14.60 -14.12 0.93
CA LEU A 166 -15.38 -14.08 2.16
C LEU A 166 -14.51 -14.22 3.43
N HIS A 167 -14.95 -13.51 4.48
CA HIS A 167 -14.83 -13.80 5.93
C HIS A 167 -13.61 -13.29 6.73
N MET A 168 -13.90 -12.60 7.86
CA MET A 168 -13.54 -12.90 9.27
C MET A 168 -13.74 -11.65 10.19
N PRO A 169 -13.39 -11.67 11.51
CA PRO A 169 -14.23 -11.54 12.72
C PRO A 169 -14.34 -10.09 13.28
N GLU A 170 -14.81 -9.90 14.52
CA GLU A 170 -14.91 -8.58 15.19
C GLU A 170 -13.54 -7.88 15.28
N MET A 171 -13.48 -6.63 14.80
CA MET A 171 -12.26 -5.89 14.54
C MET A 171 -12.36 -4.44 15.00
N GLN A 172 -11.22 -3.83 15.31
CA GLN A 172 -11.10 -2.40 15.58
C GLN A 172 -11.06 -1.64 14.25
N GLU A 173 -11.89 -0.63 14.04
CA GLU A 173 -11.97 0.09 12.76
C GLU A 173 -10.79 1.06 12.52
N ALA A 174 -10.41 1.22 11.25
CA ALA A 174 -9.48 2.25 10.78
C ALA A 174 -10.23 3.52 10.34
N ASP A 175 -9.94 4.66 10.98
CA ASP A 175 -10.59 5.96 10.72
C ASP A 175 -9.75 6.89 9.80
N PHE A 176 -10.32 7.30 8.67
CA PHE A 176 -9.74 8.26 7.75
C PHE A 176 -10.08 9.71 8.13
N GLY A 177 -9.40 10.22 9.16
CA GLY A 177 -9.54 11.60 9.60
C GLY A 177 -8.61 12.61 8.88
N GLU A 178 -8.80 13.89 9.17
CA GLU A 178 -8.02 15.02 8.65
C GLU A 178 -6.50 14.88 8.94
N GLU A 179 -6.14 14.38 10.12
CA GLU A 179 -4.74 14.10 10.47
C GLU A 179 -4.09 13.06 9.54
N CYS A 180 -4.82 11.99 9.20
CA CYS A 180 -4.33 10.97 8.27
C CYS A 180 -4.10 11.59 6.89
N ARG A 181 -5.08 12.36 6.40
CA ARG A 181 -5.00 13.04 5.12
C ARG A 181 -3.76 13.94 5.04
N SER A 182 -3.58 14.82 6.01
CA SER A 182 -2.43 15.75 6.06
C SER A 182 -1.09 15.02 6.09
N ASN A 183 -0.99 13.88 6.81
CA ASN A 183 0.24 13.08 6.82
C ASN A 183 0.53 12.42 5.47
N VAL A 184 -0.49 11.88 4.81
CA VAL A 184 -0.33 11.26 3.47
C VAL A 184 0.03 12.32 2.43
N GLU A 185 -0.64 13.48 2.45
CA GLU A 185 -0.31 14.62 1.57
C GLU A 185 1.14 15.08 1.76
N SER A 186 1.61 15.16 3.01
CA SER A 186 3.01 15.47 3.31
C SER A 186 3.95 14.42 2.72
N LEU A 187 3.64 13.12 2.86
CA LEU A 187 4.45 12.04 2.29
C LEU A 187 4.51 12.12 0.75
N ILE A 188 3.38 12.42 0.09
CA ILE A 188 3.32 12.62 -1.37
C ILE A 188 4.17 13.83 -1.78
N GLN A 189 4.02 14.95 -1.08
CA GLN A 189 4.76 16.18 -1.37
C GLN A 189 6.29 15.96 -1.29
N PHE A 190 6.76 15.20 -0.30
CA PHE A 190 8.17 14.84 -0.14
C PHE A 190 8.60 13.64 -1.00
N GLN A 191 7.75 13.16 -1.92
CA GLN A 191 7.96 11.97 -2.77
C GLN A 191 8.41 10.75 -1.95
N SER A 192 7.95 10.67 -0.71
CA SER A 192 8.19 9.53 0.16
C SER A 192 7.44 8.35 -0.40
N LYS A 193 8.12 7.20 -0.49
CA LYS A 193 7.48 5.94 -0.77
C LYS A 193 7.27 5.19 0.53
N GLN A 194 6.27 4.34 0.54
CA GLN A 194 6.19 3.37 1.60
C GLN A 194 7.49 2.55 1.63
N PRO A 195 8.06 2.30 2.82
CA PRO A 195 9.24 1.46 2.94
C PRO A 195 8.97 0.01 2.50
N LEU A 196 9.97 -0.61 1.85
CA LEU A 196 9.92 -2.00 1.36
C LEU A 196 9.54 -3.02 2.45
N TYR A 197 9.97 -2.80 3.69
CA TYR A 197 9.64 -3.72 4.79
C TYR A 197 8.14 -3.80 5.09
N HIS A 198 7.36 -2.75 4.80
CA HIS A 198 5.90 -2.81 4.90
C HIS A 198 5.27 -3.56 3.74
N ASP A 199 5.88 -3.55 2.55
CA ASP A 199 5.41 -4.38 1.43
C ASP A 199 5.63 -5.86 1.72
N LEU A 200 6.85 -6.23 2.14
CA LEU A 200 7.19 -7.60 2.55
C LEU A 200 6.28 -8.08 3.68
N PHE A 201 6.00 -7.21 4.66
CA PHE A 201 5.11 -7.54 5.76
C PHE A 201 3.67 -7.80 5.31
N ARG A 202 3.12 -6.98 4.39
CA ARG A 202 1.77 -7.21 3.86
C ARG A 202 1.66 -8.47 3.04
N GLU A 203 2.64 -8.73 2.18
CA GLU A 203 2.68 -9.98 1.43
C GLU A 203 2.77 -11.20 2.37
N ALA A 204 3.52 -11.08 3.48
CA ALA A 204 3.53 -12.09 4.53
C ALA A 204 2.16 -12.25 5.19
N TRP A 205 1.51 -11.15 5.56
CA TRP A 205 0.19 -11.16 6.21
C TRP A 205 -0.88 -11.82 5.34
N GLN A 206 -0.93 -11.49 4.05
CA GLN A 206 -1.87 -12.10 3.11
C GLN A 206 -1.66 -13.61 2.96
N ASN A 207 -0.40 -14.05 3.00
CA ASN A 207 -0.05 -15.46 2.85
C ASN A 207 -0.18 -16.28 4.14
N GLN A 208 -0.42 -15.66 5.30
CA GLN A 208 -0.29 -16.35 6.60
C GLN A 208 -1.23 -17.55 6.76
N ARG A 209 -2.41 -17.50 6.13
CA ARG A 209 -3.42 -18.57 6.20
C ARG A 209 -3.11 -19.71 5.24
N ASP A 210 -2.91 -19.38 3.97
CA ASP A 210 -2.77 -20.38 2.90
C ASP A 210 -1.34 -20.92 2.79
N ASN A 211 -0.34 -20.09 3.10
CA ASN A 211 1.08 -20.38 2.93
C ASN A 211 1.90 -19.95 4.16
N PRO A 212 1.65 -20.52 5.36
CA PRO A 212 2.26 -20.08 6.63
C PRO A 212 3.79 -20.13 6.63
N ARG A 213 4.41 -21.10 5.94
CA ARG A 213 5.87 -21.18 5.81
C ARG A 213 6.45 -20.00 5.06
N SER A 214 5.86 -19.65 3.90
CA SER A 214 6.28 -18.51 3.09
C SER A 214 6.04 -17.20 3.83
N ALA A 215 4.88 -17.06 4.47
CA ALA A 215 4.54 -15.93 5.30
C ALA A 215 5.55 -15.70 6.43
N LEU A 216 5.97 -16.75 7.13
CA LEU A 216 7.01 -16.63 8.16
C LEU A 216 8.33 -16.13 7.59
N VAL A 217 8.80 -16.71 6.47
CA VAL A 217 10.06 -16.31 5.83
C VAL A 217 10.01 -14.83 5.44
N MET A 218 8.91 -14.40 4.82
CA MET A 218 8.72 -13.01 4.37
C MET A 218 8.56 -12.04 5.54
N GLY A 219 7.85 -12.42 6.60
CA GLY A 219 7.69 -11.60 7.80
C GLY A 219 9.00 -11.36 8.54
N ILE A 220 9.87 -12.37 8.64
CA ILE A 220 11.21 -12.19 9.22
C ILE A 220 12.10 -11.35 8.31
N ALA A 221 12.02 -11.54 6.98
CA ALA A 221 12.71 -10.68 6.03
C ALA A 221 12.26 -9.22 6.14
N ALA A 222 10.96 -8.97 6.38
CA ALA A 222 10.42 -7.64 6.63
C ALA A 222 11.03 -7.01 7.89
N ALA A 223 11.08 -7.74 9.01
CA ALA A 223 11.68 -7.28 10.26
C ALA A 223 13.18 -6.94 10.11
N GLU A 224 13.95 -7.81 9.43
CA GLU A 224 15.37 -7.61 9.16
C GLU A 224 15.59 -6.40 8.26
N THR A 225 14.79 -6.28 7.19
CA THR A 225 14.84 -5.13 6.28
C THR A 225 14.49 -3.84 7.00
N GLY A 226 13.43 -3.85 7.82
CA GLY A 226 13.01 -2.69 8.60
C GLY A 226 14.08 -2.18 9.55
N PHE A 227 14.71 -3.09 10.30
CA PHE A 227 15.78 -2.70 11.21
C PHE A 227 16.99 -2.12 10.46
N LYS A 228 17.40 -2.75 9.35
CA LYS A 228 18.49 -2.23 8.52
C LYS A 228 18.17 -0.86 7.95
N THR A 229 16.99 -0.69 7.36
CA THR A 229 16.54 0.60 6.81
C THR A 229 16.54 1.68 7.87
N ALA A 230 16.02 1.39 9.07
CA ALA A 230 16.05 2.34 10.19
C ALA A 230 17.48 2.68 10.63
N LEU A 231 18.38 1.70 10.70
CA LEU A 231 19.78 1.93 11.07
C LEU A 231 20.49 2.82 10.06
N THR A 232 20.32 2.57 8.75
CA THR A 232 20.88 3.35 7.65
C THR A 232 20.32 4.77 7.62
N ASP A 233 19.00 4.94 7.83
CA ASP A 233 18.34 6.26 7.83
C ASP A 233 18.75 7.12 9.04
N LEU A 234 18.87 6.50 10.23
CA LEU A 234 19.23 7.20 11.46
C LEU A 234 20.75 7.41 11.58
N ASN A 235 21.56 6.52 11.02
CA ASN A 235 23.01 6.63 11.03
C ASN A 235 23.63 6.39 9.63
N PRO A 236 23.56 7.39 8.73
CA PRO A 236 24.08 7.27 7.36
C PRO A 236 25.58 6.95 7.28
N SER A 237 26.35 7.26 8.32
CA SER A 237 27.79 6.93 8.37
C SER A 237 28.07 5.42 8.44
N MET A 238 27.07 4.63 8.84
CA MET A 238 27.15 3.16 8.91
C MET A 238 26.50 2.44 7.72
N SER A 239 25.96 3.14 6.73
CA SER A 239 25.27 2.53 5.58
C SER A 239 26.14 1.49 4.85
N TRP A 240 27.41 1.82 4.62
CA TRP A 240 28.35 0.92 3.94
C TRP A 240 28.60 -0.38 4.72
N ILE A 241 28.54 -0.36 6.06
CA ILE A 241 28.70 -1.54 6.92
C ILE A 241 27.45 -2.42 6.81
N VAL A 242 26.27 -1.82 6.88
CA VAL A 242 24.98 -2.51 6.88
C VAL A 242 24.69 -3.19 5.53
N GLU A 243 25.12 -2.57 4.43
CA GLU A 243 24.91 -3.07 3.07
C GLU A 243 25.87 -4.21 2.69
N ASN A 244 27.11 -4.18 3.18
CA ASN A 244 28.17 -5.10 2.72
C ASN A 244 28.51 -6.21 3.71
N LEU A 245 28.12 -6.09 4.99
CA LEU A 245 28.33 -7.14 5.98
C LEU A 245 27.03 -7.90 6.25
N GLN A 246 27.17 -9.21 6.42
CA GLN A 246 26.11 -10.02 6.98
C GLN A 246 25.77 -9.46 8.37
N SER A 247 24.57 -8.90 8.50
CA SER A 247 24.17 -8.25 9.74
C SER A 247 24.12 -9.27 10.88
N PRO A 248 24.53 -8.90 12.10
CA PRO A 248 24.36 -9.76 13.27
C PRO A 248 22.90 -10.18 13.43
N PRO A 249 22.62 -11.31 14.14
CA PRO A 249 21.26 -11.75 14.38
C PRO A 249 20.38 -10.62 14.91
N LEU A 250 19.22 -10.41 14.28
CA LEU A 250 18.34 -9.27 14.57
C LEU A 250 17.98 -9.23 16.07
N ASP A 251 17.76 -10.36 16.71
CA ASP A 251 17.43 -10.41 18.14
C ASP A 251 18.54 -9.84 19.04
N ARG A 252 19.81 -10.01 18.64
CA ARG A 252 20.97 -9.40 19.31
C ARG A 252 21.00 -7.89 19.06
N MET A 253 20.73 -7.48 17.82
CA MET A 253 20.66 -6.06 17.44
C MET A 253 19.58 -5.31 18.24
N LEU A 254 18.39 -5.90 18.38
CA LEU A 254 17.28 -5.35 19.15
C LEU A 254 17.62 -5.20 20.65
N ARG A 255 18.40 -6.13 21.21
CA ARG A 255 18.80 -6.09 22.63
C ARG A 255 19.94 -5.11 22.90
N GLU A 256 20.97 -5.13 22.06
CA GLU A 256 22.25 -4.46 22.35
C GLU A 256 22.30 -3.06 21.75
N TYR A 257 21.77 -2.88 20.53
CA TYR A 257 21.97 -1.67 19.73
C TYR A 257 20.76 -0.76 19.64
N MET A 258 19.54 -1.28 19.75
CA MET A 258 18.33 -0.48 19.51
C MET A 258 18.22 0.75 20.42
N ALA A 259 18.58 0.64 21.70
CA ALA A 259 18.56 1.77 22.64
C ALA A 259 19.64 2.84 22.36
N GLN A 260 20.60 2.55 21.47
CA GLN A 260 21.69 3.45 21.09
C GLN A 260 21.41 4.14 19.75
N LEU A 261 20.26 3.88 19.11
CA LEU A 261 19.92 4.50 17.84
C LEU A 261 19.81 6.03 18.04
N PRO A 262 20.39 6.84 17.13
CA PRO A 262 20.18 8.28 17.13
C PRO A 262 18.78 8.61 16.58
N ALA A 263 17.75 8.16 17.28
CA ALA A 263 16.36 8.27 16.86
C ALA A 263 15.90 9.73 16.81
N ARG A 264 15.07 10.04 15.80
CA ARG A 264 14.44 11.36 15.65
C ARG A 264 13.33 11.57 16.69
N ASN A 265 12.60 10.50 17.02
CA ASN A 265 11.61 10.50 18.10
C ASN A 265 12.06 9.63 19.27
N GLN A 266 11.56 9.96 20.46
CA GLN A 266 11.92 9.31 21.72
C GLN A 266 10.71 9.17 22.62
N ILE A 267 10.67 8.09 23.41
CA ILE A 267 9.61 7.83 24.39
C ILE A 267 10.15 8.26 25.75
N ASN A 268 9.54 9.27 26.35
CA ASN A 268 10.00 9.86 27.61
C ASN A 268 11.49 10.32 27.56
N GLY A 269 11.95 10.79 26.41
CA GLY A 269 13.34 11.23 26.21
C GLY A 269 14.36 10.12 25.97
N GLU A 270 13.91 8.86 25.79
CA GLU A 270 14.78 7.72 25.57
C GLU A 270 14.33 6.86 24.38
N VAL A 271 15.27 6.13 23.77
CA VAL A 271 14.95 5.08 22.79
C VAL A 271 14.72 3.77 23.54
N ARG A 272 13.45 3.37 23.65
CA ARG A 272 13.03 2.17 24.36
C ARG A 272 13.19 0.94 23.48
N ARG A 273 13.65 -0.16 24.07
CA ARG A 273 13.75 -1.45 23.38
C ARG A 273 12.36 -2.08 23.22
N PRO A 274 12.15 -2.97 22.23
CA PRO A 274 10.93 -3.73 22.14
C PRO A 274 10.76 -4.58 23.41
N PRO A 275 9.51 -4.79 23.86
CA PRO A 275 9.23 -5.65 24.99
C PRO A 275 9.82 -7.06 24.84
N LYS A 276 10.14 -7.71 25.97
CA LYS A 276 10.84 -9.02 25.96
C LYS A 276 10.07 -10.09 25.19
N ASN A 277 8.75 -10.08 25.22
CA ASN A 277 7.89 -10.97 24.44
C ASN A 277 8.08 -10.75 22.93
N ILE A 278 8.10 -9.50 22.45
CA ILE A 278 8.35 -9.16 21.05
C ILE A 278 9.73 -9.68 20.59
N ILE A 279 10.78 -9.39 21.36
CA ILE A 279 12.13 -9.88 21.06
C ILE A 279 12.18 -11.42 21.03
N SER A 280 11.49 -12.08 21.97
CA SER A 280 11.40 -13.55 22.03
C SER A 280 10.68 -14.13 20.81
N MET A 281 9.57 -13.54 20.39
CA MET A 281 8.82 -13.97 19.20
C MET A 281 9.64 -13.81 17.92
N ILE A 282 10.31 -12.68 17.75
CA ILE A 282 11.21 -12.46 16.60
C ILE A 282 12.35 -13.48 16.60
N LYS A 283 12.97 -13.74 17.76
CA LYS A 283 14.02 -14.77 17.88
C LYS A 283 13.50 -16.16 17.47
N LYS A 284 12.35 -16.58 17.99
CA LYS A 284 11.69 -17.85 17.62
C LYS A 284 11.45 -17.91 16.11
N GLY A 285 10.95 -16.82 15.52
CA GLY A 285 10.70 -16.72 14.09
C GLY A 285 11.97 -16.83 13.24
N ILE A 286 13.08 -16.21 13.65
CA ILE A 286 14.39 -16.33 12.98
C ILE A 286 14.89 -17.79 13.03
N GLU A 287 14.81 -18.43 14.18
CA GLU A 287 15.21 -19.83 14.35
C GLU A 287 14.39 -20.77 13.45
N LEU A 288 13.07 -20.58 13.40
CA LEU A 288 12.17 -21.34 12.51
C LEU A 288 12.44 -21.07 11.04
N ARG A 289 12.61 -19.80 10.65
CA ARG A 289 12.97 -19.41 9.28
C ARG A 289 14.25 -20.10 8.83
N ASN A 290 15.29 -20.11 9.67
CA ASN A 290 16.56 -20.76 9.35
C ASN A 290 16.36 -22.26 9.13
N LYS A 291 15.61 -22.93 10.01
CA LYS A 291 15.31 -24.37 9.85
C LYS A 291 14.55 -24.66 8.54
N LEU A 292 13.54 -23.86 8.21
CA LEU A 292 12.74 -24.01 6.99
C LEU A 292 13.57 -23.80 5.72
N VAL A 293 14.36 -22.73 5.65
CA VAL A 293 15.19 -22.42 4.47
C VAL A 293 16.30 -23.46 4.28
N HIS A 294 16.77 -24.09 5.35
CA HIS A 294 17.73 -25.20 5.28
C HIS A 294 17.08 -26.58 5.06
N GLY A 295 15.80 -26.61 4.64
CA GLY A 295 15.13 -27.83 4.20
C GLY A 295 14.74 -28.79 5.33
N ARG A 296 14.69 -28.34 6.59
CA ARG A 296 14.20 -29.18 7.68
C ARG A 296 12.68 -29.22 7.65
N GLU A 297 12.10 -30.42 7.81
CA GLU A 297 10.66 -30.57 8.00
C GLU A 297 10.26 -29.99 9.36
N GLU A 298 9.85 -28.73 9.35
CA GLU A 298 9.25 -28.06 10.50
C GLU A 298 7.78 -27.74 10.18
N THR A 299 6.91 -28.05 11.13
CA THR A 299 5.51 -27.67 11.10
C THR A 299 5.36 -26.31 11.76
N VAL A 300 4.74 -25.36 11.06
CA VAL A 300 4.39 -24.04 11.61
C VAL A 300 2.89 -23.88 11.48
N THR A 301 2.23 -23.57 12.59
CA THR A 301 0.77 -23.37 12.56
C THR A 301 0.43 -21.95 12.10
N THR A 302 -0.74 -21.77 11.48
CA THR A 302 -1.25 -20.46 11.08
C THR A 302 -1.29 -19.47 12.25
N GLU A 303 -1.69 -19.92 13.44
CA GLU A 303 -1.76 -19.06 14.62
C GLU A 303 -0.37 -18.65 15.12
N GLU A 304 0.61 -19.55 15.12
CA GLU A 304 1.98 -19.19 15.46
C GLU A 304 2.56 -18.16 14.49
N VAL A 305 2.29 -18.30 13.19
CA VAL A 305 2.72 -17.33 12.18
C VAL A 305 2.04 -15.99 12.41
N ARG A 306 0.73 -15.98 12.67
CA ARG A 306 -0.05 -14.76 12.96
C ARG A 306 0.56 -13.99 14.14
N LEU A 307 0.80 -14.66 15.27
CA LEU A 307 1.41 -14.05 16.46
C LEU A 307 2.83 -13.51 16.18
N MET A 308 3.61 -14.22 15.37
CA MET A 308 4.94 -13.72 14.95
C MET A 308 4.81 -12.48 14.06
N LEU A 309 3.86 -12.47 13.13
CA LEU A 309 3.62 -11.33 12.25
C LEU A 309 3.09 -10.11 13.04
N GLU A 310 2.26 -10.30 14.05
CA GLU A 310 1.86 -9.21 14.96
C GLU A 310 3.07 -8.60 15.68
N ALA A 311 3.98 -9.44 16.17
CA ALA A 311 5.22 -8.97 16.79
C ALA A 311 6.14 -8.24 15.79
N VAL A 312 6.19 -8.69 14.53
CA VAL A 312 6.89 -7.99 13.45
C VAL A 312 6.23 -6.63 13.18
N ARG A 313 4.90 -6.57 13.10
CA ARG A 313 4.15 -5.32 12.87
C ARG A 313 4.48 -4.26 13.92
N ASP A 314 4.45 -4.66 15.19
CA ASP A 314 4.79 -3.76 16.31
C ASP A 314 6.24 -3.28 16.20
N LEU A 315 7.19 -4.17 15.88
CA LEU A 315 8.57 -3.75 15.64
C LEU A 315 8.66 -2.72 14.50
N LEU A 316 8.02 -2.98 13.35
CA LEU A 316 8.11 -2.09 12.19
C LEU A 316 7.56 -0.69 12.49
N TYR A 317 6.44 -0.60 13.21
CA TYR A 317 5.89 0.70 13.62
C TYR A 317 6.71 1.38 14.72
N MET A 318 7.36 0.62 15.62
CA MET A 318 8.35 1.21 16.55
C MET A 318 9.53 1.83 15.78
N LEU A 319 10.02 1.14 14.74
CA LEU A 319 11.11 1.64 13.91
C LEU A 319 10.68 2.88 13.11
N ASP A 320 9.49 2.89 12.53
CA ASP A 320 8.92 4.08 11.87
C ASP A 320 8.84 5.27 12.82
N TYR A 321 8.38 5.04 14.06
CA TYR A 321 8.33 6.08 15.07
C TYR A 321 9.73 6.66 15.31
N TYR A 322 10.75 5.82 15.54
CA TYR A 322 12.12 6.29 15.75
C TYR A 322 12.72 7.00 14.54
N ARG A 323 12.26 6.69 13.32
CA ARG A 323 12.59 7.41 12.09
C ARG A 323 11.92 8.78 11.96
N GLY A 324 11.06 9.18 12.89
CA GLY A 324 10.42 10.50 12.93
C GLY A 324 8.95 10.51 12.51
N TYR A 325 8.34 9.35 12.28
CA TYR A 325 6.91 9.27 11.96
C TYR A 325 6.08 9.22 13.25
N ASP A 326 5.73 10.38 13.80
CA ASP A 326 5.00 10.51 15.09
C ASP A 326 3.76 9.64 15.17
N TRP A 327 3.02 9.55 14.07
CA TRP A 327 1.78 8.79 13.98
C TRP A 327 1.98 7.27 14.14
N ALA A 328 3.19 6.74 13.91
CA ALA A 328 3.46 5.31 13.93
C ALA A 328 3.26 4.70 15.32
N ILE A 329 3.46 5.48 16.40
CA ILE A 329 3.22 5.02 17.76
C ILE A 329 1.76 4.62 18.00
N LYS A 330 0.81 5.23 17.27
CA LYS A 330 -0.63 4.93 17.34
C LYS A 330 -0.98 3.58 16.71
N ARG A 331 -0.02 2.93 16.04
CA ARG A 331 -0.19 1.64 15.34
C ARG A 331 0.38 0.45 16.11
N LEU A 332 0.98 0.71 17.28
CA LEU A 332 1.41 -0.35 18.18
C LEU A 332 0.20 -1.02 18.84
N SER A 333 0.29 -2.32 19.08
CA SER A 333 -0.67 -3.04 19.90
C SER A 333 -0.81 -2.39 21.29
N PRO A 334 -2.01 -2.41 21.91
CA PRO A 334 -2.22 -1.80 23.22
C PRO A 334 -1.25 -2.29 24.29
N GLU A 335 -0.90 -3.59 24.24
CA GLU A 335 0.05 -4.23 25.14
C GLU A 335 1.46 -3.65 25.00
N VAL A 336 1.96 -3.52 23.76
CA VAL A 336 3.26 -2.92 23.50
C VAL A 336 3.23 -1.44 23.88
N ALA A 337 2.20 -0.70 23.48
CA ALA A 337 2.06 0.72 23.81
C ALA A 337 2.03 0.98 25.33
N ALA A 338 1.37 0.11 26.11
CA ALA A 338 1.37 0.19 27.57
C ALA A 338 2.76 -0.07 28.16
N SER A 339 3.42 -1.15 27.72
CA SER A 339 4.76 -1.51 28.23
C SER A 339 5.84 -0.46 27.95
N LEU A 340 5.68 0.36 26.90
CA LEU A 340 6.60 1.45 26.59
C LEU A 340 6.39 2.69 27.48
N LYS A 341 5.21 2.84 28.09
CA LYS A 341 4.88 3.93 29.01
C LYS A 341 5.29 3.63 30.46
N GLU A 342 5.41 2.36 30.82
CA GLU A 342 5.88 1.93 32.13
C GLU A 342 7.39 2.23 32.26
N LYS A 343 7.77 2.84 33.40
CA LYS A 343 9.11 3.39 33.62
C LYS A 343 10.19 2.32 33.77
#